data_AF-A0A3M1DNK5-F1
#
_entry.id   AF-A0A3M1DNK5-F1
#
_cell.length_a   1.000
_cell.length_b   1.000
_cell.length_c   1.000
_cell.angle_alpha   90.00
_cell.angle_beta   90.00
_cell.angle_gamma   90.00
#
_symmetry.space_group_name_H-M   'P 1'
#
loop_
_entity.id
_entity.type
_entity.pdbx_description
1 polymer ?
#
loop_
_entity_poly.entity_id
_entity_poly.type
_entity_poly.pdbx_seq_one_letter_code
_entity_poly.pdbx_strand_id
1 'polypeptide(L)'
;MSLKHRYTGLIERYRDRLPVHDDTRIISLGEGNNPLIRLNNIPRELGVEVDIYVKYEGLNPTGSFKDRGMTMAVTRAVEEGSRAIICASTGNTSASAAAYA
;
A
#
# COMPACT_ATOMS: atom_id res chain seq x y z
N MET A 1 13.99 20.42 -17.58
CA MET A 1 13.59 19.87 -16.28
C MET A 1 12.60 18.73 -16.54
N SER A 2 13.02 17.48 -16.34
CA SER A 2 12.10 16.34 -16.46
C SER A 2 11.09 16.41 -15.32
N LEU A 3 9.79 16.50 -15.63
CA LEU A 3 8.72 16.33 -14.66
C LEU A 3 8.88 14.92 -14.07
N LYS A 4 9.39 14.81 -12.85
CA LYS A 4 9.37 13.54 -12.12
C LYS A 4 7.92 13.09 -12.06
N HIS A 5 7.61 11.94 -12.66
CA HIS A 5 6.29 11.32 -12.54
C HIS A 5 5.97 11.20 -11.05
N ARG A 6 4.96 11.95 -10.60
CA ARG A 6 4.47 11.89 -9.21
C ARG A 6 3.88 10.50 -9.00
N TYR A 7 4.22 9.86 -7.89
CA TYR A 7 3.58 8.61 -7.49
C TYR A 7 2.12 8.89 -7.10
N THR A 8 1.18 8.16 -7.68
CA THR A 8 -0.27 8.38 -7.51
C THR A 8 -0.98 7.25 -6.78
N GLY A 9 -0.29 6.16 -6.43
CA GLY A 9 -0.87 5.02 -5.72
C GLY A 9 -0.42 3.68 -6.27
N LEU A 10 -0.77 2.60 -5.55
CA LEU A 10 -0.37 1.25 -5.91
C LEU A 10 -1.02 0.81 -7.21
N ILE A 11 -2.32 1.07 -7.37
CA ILE A 11 -3.09 0.55 -8.51
C ILE A 11 -2.59 1.16 -9.81
N GLU A 12 -2.42 2.48 -9.90
CA GLU A 12 -1.90 3.11 -11.12
C GLU A 12 -0.49 2.63 -11.48
N ARG A 13 0.36 2.40 -10.48
CA ARG A 13 1.75 1.96 -10.72
C ARG A 13 1.83 0.53 -11.28
N TYR A 14 0.89 -0.33 -10.95
CA TYR A 14 0.89 -1.76 -11.26
C TYR A 14 -0.40 -2.20 -11.98
N ARG A 15 -1.07 -1.28 -12.66
CA ARG A 15 -2.37 -1.49 -13.32
C ARG A 15 -2.34 -2.69 -14.27
N ASP A 16 -1.24 -2.84 -15.00
CA ASP A 16 -0.95 -3.96 -15.92
C ASP A 16 -0.89 -5.35 -15.26
N ARG A 17 -0.88 -5.42 -13.92
CA ARG A 17 -0.79 -6.65 -13.13
C ARG A 17 -1.99 -6.86 -12.20
N LEU A 18 -2.97 -5.97 -12.23
CA LEU A 18 -4.11 -5.96 -11.30
C LEU A 18 -5.44 -6.10 -12.05
N PRO A 19 -6.48 -6.69 -11.45
CA PRO A 19 -7.78 -6.89 -12.08
C PRO A 19 -8.63 -5.60 -12.06
N VAL A 20 -8.16 -4.57 -12.77
CA VAL A 20 -8.84 -3.28 -12.95
C VAL A 20 -8.93 -2.93 -14.44
N HIS A 21 -10.06 -2.36 -14.85
CA HIS A 21 -10.27 -1.86 -16.20
C HIS A 21 -9.71 -0.44 -16.34
N ASP A 22 -9.51 0.01 -17.57
CA ASP A 22 -8.97 1.35 -17.86
C ASP A 22 -9.89 2.48 -17.36
N ASP A 23 -11.19 2.23 -17.29
CA ASP A 23 -12.22 3.14 -16.80
C ASP A 23 -12.55 2.95 -15.31
N THR A 24 -11.94 1.98 -14.62
CA THR A 24 -12.15 1.77 -13.18
C THR A 24 -11.73 3.03 -12.41
N ARG A 25 -12.68 3.60 -11.65
CA ARG A 25 -12.42 4.71 -10.72
C ARG A 25 -11.57 4.22 -9.55
N ILE A 26 -10.30 4.59 -9.53
CA ILE A 26 -9.36 4.20 -8.48
C ILE A 26 -9.59 4.97 -7.18
N ILE A 27 -9.67 4.26 -6.07
CA ILE A 27 -9.67 4.82 -4.71
C ILE A 27 -8.29 4.58 -4.10
N SER A 28 -7.49 5.64 -3.97
CA SER A 28 -6.11 5.55 -3.44
C SER A 28 -5.81 6.71 -2.50
N LEU A 29 -4.95 6.44 -1.52
CA LEU A 29 -4.39 7.44 -0.60
C LEU A 29 -2.88 7.65 -0.87
N GLY A 30 -2.37 7.19 -2.01
CA GLY A 30 -0.94 7.21 -2.33
C GLY A 30 -0.16 6.09 -1.63
N GLU A 31 -0.83 5.01 -1.23
CA GLU A 31 -0.23 3.84 -0.59
C GLU A 31 0.78 3.12 -1.46
N GLY A 32 1.74 2.45 -0.82
CA GLY A 32 2.82 1.78 -1.50
C GLY A 32 4.04 2.68 -1.73
N ASN A 33 4.92 2.25 -2.64
CA ASN A 33 6.24 2.88 -2.88
C ASN A 33 7.09 3.16 -1.61
N ASN A 34 6.85 2.41 -0.53
CA ASN A 34 7.58 2.58 0.72
C ASN A 34 9.08 2.25 0.59
N PRO A 35 9.96 2.88 1.39
CA PRO A 35 11.38 2.61 1.38
C PRO A 35 11.75 1.14 1.61
N LEU A 36 12.81 0.70 0.93
CA LEU A 36 13.55 -0.51 1.27
C LEU A 36 14.87 -0.06 1.92
N ILE A 37 14.93 -0.14 3.25
CA ILE A 37 16.00 0.46 4.05
C ILE A 37 17.06 -0.60 4.32
N ARG A 38 18.30 -0.39 3.86
CA ARG A 38 19.44 -1.23 4.23
C ARG A 38 19.83 -0.97 5.69
N LEU A 39 19.94 -2.04 6.48
CA LEU A 39 20.38 -1.95 7.87
C LEU A 39 21.89 -2.12 7.95
N ASN A 40 22.61 -1.03 8.22
CA ASN A 40 24.07 -1.06 8.35
C ASN A 40 24.56 -1.44 9.75
N ASN A 41 23.72 -1.24 10.78
CA ASN A 41 24.11 -1.43 12.17
C ASN A 41 23.86 -2.87 12.65
N ILE A 42 22.72 -3.48 12.27
CA ILE A 42 22.35 -4.82 12.75
C ILE A 42 23.36 -5.90 12.29
N PRO A 43 23.75 -6.01 11.00
CA PRO A 43 24.76 -7.00 10.60
C PRO A 43 26.10 -6.80 11.32
N ARG A 44 26.49 -5.54 11.53
CA ARG A 44 27.72 -5.16 12.24
C ARG A 44 27.69 -5.60 13.71
N GLU A 45 26.58 -5.35 14.40
CA GLU A 45 26.39 -5.72 15.81
C GLU A 45 26.35 -7.24 16.00
N LEU A 46 25.78 -7.97 15.04
CA LEU A 46 25.72 -9.43 15.02
C LEU A 46 27.01 -10.11 14.55
N GLY A 47 27.98 -9.36 14.01
CA GLY A 47 29.24 -9.90 13.50
C GLY A 47 29.06 -10.79 12.25
N VAL A 48 28.01 -10.57 11.46
CA VAL A 48 27.70 -11.39 10.27
C VAL A 48 27.85 -10.59 8.98
N GLU A 49 28.41 -11.23 7.96
CA GLU A 49 28.53 -10.65 6.61
C GLU A 49 27.28 -10.97 5.78
N VAL A 50 26.19 -10.26 6.07
CA VAL A 50 24.94 -10.37 5.32
C VAL A 50 24.27 -9.00 5.17
N ASP A 51 23.66 -8.77 4.01
CA ASP A 51 22.84 -7.58 3.80
C ASP A 51 21.42 -7.81 4.31
N ILE A 52 21.00 -6.99 5.27
CA ILE A 52 19.64 -6.98 5.81
C ILE A 52 18.92 -5.74 5.32
N TYR A 53 17.70 -5.91 4.82
CA TYR A 53 16.83 -4.82 4.39
C TYR A 53 15.47 -4.87 5.11
N VAL A 54 14.94 -3.70 5.44
CA VAL A 54 13.58 -3.54 5.97
C VAL A 54 12.70 -2.90 4.91
N LYS A 55 11.64 -3.61 4.53
CA LYS A 55 10.55 -3.01 3.76
C LYS A 55 9.64 -2.25 4.72
N TYR A 56 9.79 -0.93 4.79
CA TYR A 56 9.18 -0.15 5.87
C TYR A 56 7.72 0.24 5.57
N GLU A 57 6.82 -0.71 5.82
CA GLU A 57 5.38 -0.57 5.54
C GLU A 57 4.61 0.36 6.50
N GLY A 58 5.26 0.84 7.56
CA GLY A 58 4.68 1.80 8.50
C GLY A 58 4.47 3.21 7.90
N LEU A 59 5.02 3.48 6.71
CA LEU A 59 4.85 4.75 5.99
C LEU A 59 3.67 4.75 5.01
N ASN A 60 2.90 3.65 4.94
CA ASN A 60 1.61 3.70 4.27
C ASN A 60 0.65 4.68 5.00
N PRO A 61 -0.36 5.22 4.32
CA PRO A 61 -1.27 6.25 4.85
C PRO A 61 -1.87 5.97 6.23
N THR A 62 -2.22 4.72 6.53
CA THR A 62 -2.82 4.32 7.81
C THR A 62 -1.83 3.61 8.74
N GLY A 63 -0.54 3.63 8.40
CA GLY A 63 0.53 3.07 9.21
C GLY A 63 0.73 1.56 9.05
N SER A 64 0.14 0.92 8.04
CA SER A 64 0.34 -0.52 7.83
C SER A 64 0.22 -0.95 6.37
N PHE A 65 0.73 -2.15 6.08
CA PHE A 65 0.61 -2.76 4.74
C PHE A 65 -0.84 -3.07 4.31
N LYS A 66 -1.82 -3.01 5.23
CA LYS A 66 -3.23 -3.30 4.92
C LYS A 66 -3.78 -2.36 3.84
N ASP A 67 -3.25 -1.15 3.75
CA ASP A 67 -3.58 -0.16 2.73
C ASP A 67 -3.42 -0.69 1.31
N ARG A 68 -2.40 -1.53 1.07
CA ARG A 68 -2.16 -2.14 -0.24
C ARG A 68 -3.29 -3.05 -0.70
N GLY A 69 -3.92 -3.75 0.24
CA GLY A 69 -5.09 -4.58 -0.05
C GLY A 69 -6.36 -3.75 -0.07
N MET A 70 -6.47 -2.76 0.82
CA MET A 70 -7.68 -1.98 1.00
C MET A 70 -7.99 -1.06 -0.18
N THR A 71 -6.97 -0.43 -0.77
CA THR A 71 -7.09 0.32 -2.03
C THR A 71 -7.76 -0.52 -3.13
N MET A 72 -7.36 -1.78 -3.28
CA MET A 72 -7.93 -2.71 -4.25
C MET A 72 -9.34 -3.15 -3.86
N ALA A 73 -9.53 -3.57 -2.60
CA ALA A 73 -10.82 -4.07 -2.13
C ALA A 73 -11.93 -3.01 -2.25
N VAL A 74 -11.64 -1.76 -1.86
CA VAL A 74 -12.62 -0.68 -1.92
C VAL A 74 -12.84 -0.19 -3.35
N THR A 75 -11.78 -0.11 -4.17
CA THR A 75 -11.93 0.19 -5.61
C THR A 75 -12.88 -0.80 -6.28
N ARG A 76 -12.71 -2.10 -6.03
CA ARG A 76 -13.58 -3.17 -6.56
C ARG A 76 -15.00 -3.10 -6.00
N ALA A 77 -15.15 -2.86 -4.69
CA ALA A 77 -16.46 -2.74 -4.06
C ALA A 77 -17.27 -1.58 -4.67
N VAL A 78 -16.63 -0.43 -4.91
CA VAL A 78 -17.26 0.74 -5.57
C VAL A 78 -17.63 0.42 -7.01
N GLU A 79 -16.75 -0.25 -7.76
CA GLU A 79 -17.01 -0.68 -9.14
C GLU A 79 -18.21 -1.64 -9.23
N GLU A 80 -18.36 -2.54 -8.25
CA GLU A 80 -19.48 -3.48 -8.14
C GLU A 80 -20.76 -2.85 -7.57
N GLY A 81 -20.77 -1.54 -7.31
CA GLY A 81 -21.94 -0.79 -6.84
C GLY A 81 -22.23 -0.93 -5.33
N SER A 82 -21.27 -1.43 -4.54
CA SER A 82 -21.42 -1.53 -3.09
C SER A 82 -21.50 -0.13 -2.45
N ARG A 83 -22.38 0.00 -1.46
CA ARG A 83 -22.59 1.28 -0.72
C ARG A 83 -21.98 1.29 0.68
N ALA A 84 -21.46 0.15 1.11
CA ALA A 84 -20.81 -0.02 2.40
C ALA A 84 -19.84 -1.18 2.33
N ILE A 85 -18.81 -1.14 3.18
CA ILE A 85 -17.91 -2.26 3.46
C ILE A 85 -18.00 -2.60 4.94
N ILE A 86 -17.73 -3.85 5.28
CA ILE A 86 -17.68 -4.33 6.66
C ILE A 86 -16.47 -5.22 6.85
N CYS A 87 -15.83 -5.11 8.02
CA CYS A 87 -14.79 -6.05 8.42
C CYS A 87 -14.90 -6.35 9.92
N ALA A 88 -14.56 -7.58 10.28
CA ALA A 88 -14.36 -7.96 11.69
C ALA A 88 -12.87 -7.80 11.99
N SER A 89 -12.49 -6.69 12.62
CA SER A 89 -11.10 -6.45 13.02
C SER A 89 -11.02 -5.51 14.21
N THR A 90 -10.08 -5.79 15.12
CA THR A 90 -9.75 -4.97 16.28
C THR A 90 -8.54 -4.06 16.06
N GLY A 91 -8.01 -3.95 14.82
CA GLY A 91 -6.75 -3.25 14.57
C GLY A 91 -6.57 -2.73 13.14
N ASN A 92 -5.36 -2.81 12.60
CA ASN A 92 -4.96 -2.12 11.36
C ASN A 92 -5.89 -2.35 10.14
N THR A 93 -6.56 -3.51 10.04
CA THR A 93 -7.52 -3.74 8.97
C THR A 93 -8.74 -2.82 9.07
N SER A 94 -9.30 -2.61 10.27
CA SER A 94 -10.44 -1.70 10.44
C SER A 94 -10.04 -0.24 10.29
N ALA A 95 -8.84 0.14 10.74
CA ALA A 95 -8.28 1.48 10.49
C ALA A 95 -8.11 1.75 8.97
N SER A 96 -7.54 0.79 8.24
CA SER A 96 -7.41 0.86 6.79
C SER A 96 -8.77 0.89 6.11
N ALA A 97 -9.69 -0.02 6.46
CA ALA A 97 -11.04 -0.05 5.89
C ALA A 97 -11.78 1.28 6.06
N ALA A 98 -11.75 1.84 7.27
CA ALA A 98 -12.41 3.11 7.56
C ALA A 98 -11.81 4.31 6.78
N ALA A 99 -10.50 4.29 6.49
CA ALA A 99 -9.86 5.37 5.75
C ALA A 99 -10.16 5.35 4.24
N TYR A 100 -10.41 4.17 3.67
CA TYR A 100 -10.69 4.00 2.24
C TYR A 100 -12.19 4.02 1.91
N ALA A 101 -13.07 3.71 2.87
CA ALA A 101 -14.52 3.58 2.71
C ALA A 101 -15.24 4.83 2.17
#